data_AF-A0A1Y2WQA5-F1
#
_entry.id   AF-A0A1Y2WQA5-F1
#
_cell.length_a   1.000
_cell.length_b   1.000
_cell.length_c   1.000
_cell.angle_alpha   90.00
_cell.angle_beta   90.00
_cell.angle_gamma   90.00
#
_symmetry.space_group_name_H-M   'P 1'
#
loop_
_entity.id
_entity.type
_entity.pdbx_description
1 polymer ?
#
loop_
_entity_poly.entity_id
_entity_poly.type
_entity_poly.pdbx_seq_one_letter_code
_entity_poly.pdbx_strand_id
1 'polypeptide(L)'
;MDADSQKYYAVRAGAKPGVYLTWAECQEQTAGYRGASYKSFLSREDAEAYVAGKKTSAAAPGEERFYAVAVGRKPGVYTDWDTASLAIKGWKGPKYKRFDTREGAIEYIRTHGNEAAQEALLKDEGVEPTSKKRKKTTGGDAGKVEDEKDIQHVYTDGSSLANGRAGAAAGVGVFFGPGDKRNISERLQGEIQTNQRAELTAILRALETVPIDQEIRIFSDSKYSISCATEWYVNWQKNGWKTKDGPVKNKDLVEAIRAKIDERTEAGTKTYFQWVKGHAADAGNVAADQLAVNGARQLI
;
A
#
# COMPACT_ATOMS: atom_id res chain seq x y z
N MET A 1 -9.05 -26.24 -1.05
CA MET A 1 -8.18 -27.17 -0.31
C MET A 1 -7.04 -27.47 -1.26
N ASP A 2 -5.93 -26.75 -1.14
CA ASP A 2 -4.87 -26.84 -2.14
C ASP A 2 -3.95 -28.01 -1.82
N ALA A 3 -3.79 -28.88 -2.81
CA ALA A 3 -2.95 -30.07 -2.76
C ALA A 3 -1.48 -29.71 -2.58
N ASP A 4 -0.80 -30.52 -1.78
CA ASP A 4 0.60 -30.44 -1.39
C ASP A 4 1.52 -30.30 -2.62
N SER A 5 2.11 -29.12 -2.81
CA SER A 5 3.10 -28.90 -3.87
C SER A 5 4.34 -29.75 -3.58
N GLN A 6 4.64 -30.75 -4.43
CA GLN A 6 5.78 -31.67 -4.30
C GLN A 6 7.09 -30.91 -4.03
N LYS A 7 7.83 -31.33 -2.99
CA LYS A 7 9.15 -30.81 -2.63
C LYS A 7 10.24 -31.82 -2.99
N TYR A 8 11.42 -31.30 -3.34
CA TYR A 8 12.65 -32.06 -3.59
C TYR A 8 13.66 -31.71 -2.51
N TYR A 9 14.31 -32.70 -1.91
CA TYR A 9 15.26 -32.51 -0.81
C TYR A 9 16.66 -32.87 -1.30
N ALA A 10 17.54 -31.87 -1.39
CA ALA A 10 18.90 -32.05 -1.86
C ALA A 10 19.86 -32.19 -0.67
N VAL A 11 20.75 -33.18 -0.73
CA VAL A 11 21.85 -33.39 0.21
C VAL A 11 23.15 -33.14 -0.53
N ARG A 12 23.86 -32.08 -0.17
CA ARG A 12 25.19 -31.74 -0.71
C ARG A 12 26.31 -32.38 0.11
N ALA A 13 26.13 -32.47 1.43
CA ALA A 13 27.03 -33.20 2.32
C ALA A 13 26.19 -34.08 3.26
N GLY A 14 26.48 -35.37 3.28
CA GLY A 14 25.74 -36.39 4.02
C GLY A 14 26.31 -37.77 3.69
N ALA A 15 25.71 -38.82 4.24
CA ALA A 15 26.10 -40.22 3.96
C ALA A 15 26.06 -40.53 2.46
N LYS A 16 25.03 -40.02 1.76
CA LYS A 16 24.91 -40.05 0.30
C LYS A 16 24.40 -38.69 -0.20
N PRO A 17 25.24 -37.90 -0.90
CA PRO A 17 24.78 -36.71 -1.60
C PRO A 17 23.84 -37.08 -2.76
N GLY A 18 22.77 -36.32 -2.94
CA GLY A 18 21.73 -36.63 -3.92
C GLY A 18 20.44 -35.83 -3.71
N VAL A 19 19.46 -36.05 -4.58
CA VAL A 19 18.12 -35.45 -4.49
C VAL A 19 17.10 -36.52 -4.15
N TYR A 20 16.28 -36.24 -3.14
CA TYR A 20 15.28 -37.14 -2.58
C TYR A 20 13.88 -36.52 -2.71
N LEU A 21 12.85 -37.36 -2.84
CA LEU A 21 11.47 -36.89 -3.02
C LEU A 21 10.75 -36.67 -1.70
N THR A 22 11.25 -37.30 -0.63
CA THR A 22 10.66 -37.19 0.71
C THR A 22 11.67 -36.69 1.73
N TRP A 23 11.15 -36.08 2.80
CA TRP A 23 12.00 -35.67 3.92
C TRP A 23 12.64 -36.87 4.62
N ALA A 24 11.94 -38.00 4.73
CA ALA A 24 12.44 -39.21 5.39
C ALA A 24 13.73 -39.73 4.73
N GLU A 25 13.75 -39.79 3.39
CA GLU A 25 14.93 -40.20 2.62
C GLU A 25 16.11 -39.22 2.80
N CYS A 26 15.84 -37.91 2.78
CA CYS A 26 16.87 -36.89 3.03
C CYS A 26 17.42 -36.96 4.46
N GLN A 27 16.55 -37.20 5.43
CA GLN A 27 16.91 -37.31 6.84
C GLN A 27 17.81 -38.53 7.09
N GLU A 28 17.54 -39.67 6.46
CA GLU A 28 18.38 -40.87 6.55
C GLU A 28 19.82 -40.58 6.12
N GLN A 29 20.02 -39.70 5.12
CA GLN A 29 21.35 -39.37 4.63
C GLN A 29 22.07 -38.27 5.42
N THR A 30 21.37 -37.59 6.32
CA THR A 30 21.91 -36.41 7.01
C THR A 30 21.96 -36.57 8.53
N ALA A 31 21.09 -37.40 9.10
CA ALA A 31 21.05 -37.70 10.52
C ALA A 31 22.36 -38.36 10.98
N GLY A 32 23.02 -37.76 11.98
CA GLY A 32 24.28 -38.25 12.52
C GLY A 32 25.53 -37.93 11.69
N TYR A 33 25.40 -37.34 10.49
CA TYR A 33 26.54 -36.96 9.66
C TYR A 33 27.11 -35.60 10.08
N ARG A 34 28.35 -35.59 10.60
CA ARG A 34 29.01 -34.36 11.07
C ARG A 34 29.31 -33.44 9.89
N GLY A 35 28.66 -32.27 9.85
CA GLY A 35 28.78 -31.31 8.75
C GLY A 35 27.80 -31.54 7.61
N ALA A 36 26.69 -32.23 7.85
CA ALA A 36 25.63 -32.40 6.86
C ALA A 36 25.15 -31.05 6.29
N SER A 37 24.94 -31.00 4.98
CA SER A 37 24.51 -29.82 4.23
C SER A 37 23.39 -30.25 3.28
N TYR A 38 22.18 -29.78 3.55
CA TYR A 38 20.97 -30.14 2.81
C TYR A 38 19.98 -28.98 2.73
N LYS A 39 19.12 -28.98 1.71
CA LYS A 39 18.11 -27.93 1.48
C LYS A 39 16.93 -28.51 0.66
N SER A 40 15.72 -27.99 0.87
CA SER A 40 14.55 -28.34 0.07
C SER A 40 14.30 -27.35 -1.06
N PHE A 41 13.84 -27.83 -2.20
CA PHE A 41 13.56 -27.08 -3.43
C PHE A 41 12.18 -27.48 -3.98
N LEU A 42 11.58 -26.61 -4.79
CA LEU A 42 10.35 -26.91 -5.53
C LEU A 42 10.65 -27.43 -6.95
N SER A 43 11.88 -27.23 -7.44
CA SER A 43 12.38 -27.79 -8.70
C SER A 43 13.43 -28.86 -8.41
N ARG A 44 13.32 -29.99 -9.12
CA ARG A 44 14.32 -31.06 -9.10
C ARG A 44 15.66 -30.58 -9.64
N GLU A 45 15.64 -29.76 -10.68
CA GLU A 45 16.86 -29.22 -11.32
C GLU A 45 17.64 -28.33 -10.36
N ASP A 46 16.94 -27.47 -9.60
CA ASP A 46 17.57 -26.63 -8.58
C ASP A 46 18.14 -27.49 -7.44
N ALA A 47 17.46 -28.57 -7.05
CA ALA A 47 17.97 -29.53 -6.09
C ALA A 47 19.27 -30.20 -6.59
N GLU A 48 19.30 -30.64 -7.85
CA GLU A 48 20.46 -31.28 -8.47
C GLU A 48 21.66 -30.31 -8.58
N ALA A 49 21.39 -29.05 -8.94
CA ALA A 49 22.42 -28.01 -8.99
C ALA A 49 23.03 -27.69 -7.61
N TYR A 50 22.23 -27.78 -6.54
CA TYR A 50 22.72 -27.61 -5.16
C TYR A 50 23.63 -28.76 -4.73
N VAL A 51 23.28 -30.00 -5.07
CA VAL A 51 24.14 -31.18 -4.84
C VAL A 51 25.47 -31.02 -5.58
N ALA A 52 25.43 -30.54 -6.83
CA ALA A 52 26.63 -30.29 -7.65
C ALA A 52 27.50 -29.12 -7.17
N GLY A 53 27.12 -28.43 -6.08
CA GLY A 53 27.87 -27.29 -5.55
C GLY A 53 27.89 -26.06 -6.46
N LYS A 54 27.06 -26.04 -7.51
CA LYS A 54 26.83 -24.86 -8.34
C LYS A 54 26.05 -23.83 -7.51
N LYS A 55 26.30 -22.54 -7.76
CA LYS A 55 25.42 -21.48 -7.23
C LYS A 55 24.02 -21.74 -7.77
N THR A 56 23.11 -22.17 -6.92
CA THR A 56 21.69 -22.37 -7.26
C THR A 56 20.98 -21.03 -7.17
N SER A 57 21.38 -20.14 -8.07
CA SER A 57 20.89 -18.77 -8.15
C SER A 57 21.29 -18.18 -9.50
N ALA A 58 20.88 -18.84 -10.57
CA ALA A 58 20.73 -18.22 -11.87
C ALA A 58 19.68 -19.04 -12.60
N ALA A 59 18.52 -18.43 -12.83
CA ALA A 59 17.61 -18.95 -13.83
C ALA A 59 18.36 -19.16 -15.15
N ALA A 60 17.90 -20.10 -15.96
CA ALA A 60 18.30 -20.15 -17.37
C ALA A 60 18.15 -18.72 -17.97
N PRO A 61 19.03 -18.31 -18.91
CA PRO A 61 18.95 -16.98 -19.50
C PRO A 61 17.54 -16.75 -20.08
N GLY A 62 16.72 -15.94 -19.40
CA GLY A 62 15.37 -15.59 -19.84
C GLY A 62 14.20 -15.81 -18.87
N GLU A 63 14.36 -16.51 -17.74
CA GLU A 63 13.28 -16.67 -16.75
C GLU A 63 13.56 -15.91 -15.43
N GLU A 64 13.21 -14.62 -15.37
CA GLU A 64 13.29 -13.88 -14.11
C GLU A 64 12.27 -14.42 -13.10
N ARG A 65 12.74 -14.84 -11.91
CA ARG A 65 11.89 -15.31 -10.80
C ARG A 65 11.88 -14.24 -9.72
N PHE A 66 10.70 -13.92 -9.20
CA PHE A 66 10.53 -12.90 -8.16
C PHE A 66 10.03 -13.51 -6.85
N TYR A 67 10.66 -13.16 -5.74
CA TYR A 67 10.32 -13.62 -4.40
C TYR A 67 9.86 -12.43 -3.57
N ALA A 68 8.57 -12.39 -3.27
CA ALA A 68 7.98 -11.38 -2.41
C ALA A 68 8.11 -11.79 -0.95
N VAL A 69 8.75 -10.95 -0.13
CA VAL A 69 8.73 -11.07 1.33
C VAL A 69 7.84 -9.96 1.88
N ALA A 70 6.60 -10.30 2.20
CA ALA A 70 5.60 -9.38 2.73
C ALA A 70 5.77 -9.19 4.25
N VAL A 71 6.15 -10.24 4.99
CA VAL A 71 6.46 -10.17 6.42
C VAL A 71 7.73 -10.95 6.69
N GLY A 72 8.76 -10.28 7.21
CA GLY A 72 10.07 -10.83 7.52
C GLY A 72 10.98 -9.77 8.16
N ARG A 73 12.24 -10.13 8.40
CA ARG A 73 13.29 -9.19 8.87
C ARG A 73 13.56 -8.07 7.87
N LYS A 74 13.61 -8.42 6.58
CA LYS A 74 13.82 -7.47 5.48
C LYS A 74 12.76 -7.70 4.41
N PRO A 75 11.56 -7.15 4.57
CA PRO A 75 10.54 -7.27 3.55
C PRO A 75 10.97 -6.61 2.22
N GLY A 76 10.44 -7.06 1.09
CA GLY A 76 10.83 -6.59 -0.25
C GLY A 76 10.70 -7.65 -1.34
N VAL A 77 10.93 -7.26 -2.59
CA VAL A 77 11.00 -8.18 -3.74
C VAL A 77 12.46 -8.55 -3.99
N TYR A 78 12.72 -9.84 -4.15
CA TYR A 78 14.05 -10.38 -4.42
C TYR A 78 14.03 -11.15 -5.73
N THR A 79 15.13 -11.15 -6.47
CA THR A 79 15.29 -11.95 -7.70
C THR A 79 15.99 -13.29 -7.44
N ASP A 80 16.44 -13.52 -6.21
CA ASP A 80 17.10 -14.75 -5.78
C ASP A 80 16.57 -15.26 -4.44
N TRP A 81 16.43 -16.59 -4.34
CA TRP A 81 15.91 -17.24 -3.14
C TRP A 81 16.88 -17.18 -1.96
N ASP A 82 18.19 -17.16 -2.20
CA ASP A 82 19.17 -17.16 -1.11
C ASP A 82 19.04 -15.87 -0.27
N THR A 83 18.93 -14.71 -0.91
CA THR A 83 18.70 -13.42 -0.26
C THR A 83 17.29 -13.34 0.34
N ALA A 84 16.26 -13.79 -0.38
CA ALA A 84 14.89 -13.83 0.14
C ALA A 84 14.77 -14.71 1.40
N SER A 85 15.48 -15.83 1.45
CA SER A 85 15.46 -16.74 2.59
C SER A 85 16.08 -16.13 3.84
N LEU A 86 17.15 -15.35 3.69
CA LEU A 86 17.77 -14.60 4.80
C LEU A 86 16.83 -13.53 5.37
N ALA A 87 15.96 -12.97 4.53
CA ALA A 87 14.96 -11.99 4.94
C ALA A 87 13.83 -12.57 5.79
N ILE A 88 13.60 -13.89 5.77
CA ILE A 88 12.55 -14.55 6.59
C ILE A 88 13.11 -15.45 7.69
N LYS A 89 14.39 -15.83 7.61
CA LYS A 89 15.01 -16.79 8.53
C LYS A 89 14.94 -16.32 9.99
N GLY A 90 14.35 -17.17 10.85
CA GLY A 90 14.19 -16.90 12.28
C GLY A 90 13.11 -15.87 12.63
N TRP A 91 12.30 -15.42 11.67
CA TRP A 91 11.16 -14.53 11.91
C TRP A 91 9.92 -15.33 12.29
N LYS A 92 9.15 -14.88 13.28
CA LYS A 92 7.92 -15.57 13.70
C LYS A 92 6.76 -15.18 12.76
N GLY A 93 6.21 -16.16 12.05
CA GLY A 93 5.08 -15.97 11.12
C GLY A 93 5.43 -15.17 9.86
N PRO A 94 6.47 -15.55 9.08
CA PRO A 94 6.80 -14.83 7.86
C PRO A 94 5.72 -15.05 6.79
N LYS A 95 5.47 -14.03 5.97
CA LYS A 95 4.59 -14.10 4.79
C LYS A 95 5.43 -13.83 3.57
N TYR A 96 5.54 -14.81 2.68
CA TYR A 96 6.33 -14.71 1.47
C TYR A 96 5.78 -15.63 0.39
N LYS A 97 6.00 -15.28 -0.89
CA LYS A 97 5.54 -16.08 -2.03
C LYS A 97 6.41 -15.80 -3.27
N ARG A 98 6.52 -16.80 -4.15
CA ARG A 98 7.21 -16.71 -5.44
C ARG A 98 6.23 -16.32 -6.55
N PHE A 99 6.69 -15.51 -7.49
CA PHE A 99 5.97 -15.01 -8.65
C PHE A 99 6.83 -15.13 -9.91
N ASP A 100 6.15 -15.25 -11.05
CA ASP A 100 6.77 -15.25 -12.38
C ASP A 100 6.94 -13.81 -12.92
N THR A 101 6.28 -12.82 -12.32
CA THR A 101 6.40 -11.40 -12.68
C THR A 101 6.72 -10.53 -11.45
N ARG A 102 7.45 -9.42 -11.66
CA ARG A 102 7.80 -8.48 -10.59
C ARG A 102 6.54 -7.81 -10.04
N GLU A 103 5.60 -7.48 -10.92
CA GLU A 103 4.32 -6.86 -10.60
C GLU A 103 3.49 -7.74 -9.66
N GLY A 104 3.45 -9.05 -9.92
CA GLY A 104 2.77 -10.01 -9.04
C GLY A 104 3.42 -10.08 -7.65
N ALA A 105 4.75 -10.00 -7.57
CA ALA A 105 5.46 -9.95 -6.31
C ALA A 105 5.19 -8.64 -5.54
N ILE A 106 5.14 -7.51 -6.24
CA ILE A 106 4.79 -6.21 -5.68
C ILE A 106 3.34 -6.23 -5.15
N GLU A 107 2.38 -6.74 -5.91
CA GLU A 107 0.97 -6.82 -5.49
C GLU A 107 0.80 -7.68 -4.24
N TYR A 108 1.54 -8.79 -4.14
CA TYR A 108 1.52 -9.63 -2.95
C TYR A 108 2.04 -8.91 -1.71
N ILE A 109 3.13 -8.12 -1.85
CA ILE A 109 3.62 -7.27 -0.76
C ILE A 109 2.62 -6.16 -0.45
N ARG A 110 1.98 -5.54 -1.45
CA ARG A 110 0.95 -4.53 -1.23
C ARG A 110 -0.24 -5.08 -0.44
N THR A 111 -0.63 -6.32 -0.70
CA THR A 111 -1.80 -6.98 -0.11
C THR A 111 -1.51 -7.59 1.27
N HIS A 112 -0.33 -8.18 1.45
CA HIS A 112 0.00 -8.96 2.65
C HIS A 112 1.12 -8.37 3.50
N GLY A 113 1.76 -7.31 3.03
CA GLY A 113 2.96 -6.73 3.62
C GLY A 113 2.68 -5.71 4.71
N ASN A 114 3.56 -5.69 5.71
CA ASN A 114 3.54 -4.71 6.78
C ASN A 114 4.23 -3.40 6.35
N GLU A 115 4.24 -2.39 7.23
CA GLU A 115 4.81 -1.06 6.95
C GLU A 115 6.25 -1.11 6.38
N ALA A 116 7.11 -1.97 6.93
CA ALA A 116 8.47 -2.17 6.47
C ALA A 116 8.56 -2.73 5.03
N ALA A 117 7.56 -3.49 4.59
CA ALA A 117 7.46 -4.00 3.23
C ALA A 117 7.00 -2.97 2.21
N GLN A 118 6.10 -2.08 2.63
CA GLN A 118 5.66 -0.96 1.81
C GLN A 118 6.79 0.06 1.65
N GLU A 119 7.57 0.32 2.70
CA GLU A 119 8.73 1.22 2.65
C GLU A 119 9.86 0.67 1.78
N ALA A 120 10.12 -0.65 1.86
CA ALA A 120 11.13 -1.29 1.02
C ALA A 120 10.78 -1.24 -0.47
N LEU A 121 9.49 -1.38 -0.83
CA LEU A 121 9.01 -1.21 -2.20
C LEU A 121 9.23 0.21 -2.73
N LEU A 122 8.90 1.22 -1.92
CA LEU A 122 9.04 2.64 -2.31
C LEU A 122 10.50 3.03 -2.55
N LYS A 123 11.42 2.51 -1.74
CA LYS A 123 12.87 2.71 -1.93
C LYS A 123 13.41 2.03 -3.18
N ASP A 124 12.91 0.83 -3.51
CA ASP A 124 13.32 0.08 -4.71
C ASP A 124 12.72 0.67 -6.01
N GLU A 125 11.59 1.37 -5.92
CA GLU A 125 10.99 2.16 -7.01
C GLU A 125 11.64 3.55 -7.19
N GLY A 126 12.73 3.85 -6.47
CA GLY A 126 13.48 5.11 -6.62
C GLY A 126 12.78 6.35 -6.05
N VAL A 127 11.77 6.15 -5.18
CA VAL A 127 11.05 7.22 -4.51
C VAL A 127 11.67 7.43 -3.12
N GLU A 128 12.60 8.39 -3.00
CA GLU A 128 13.22 8.68 -1.70
C GLU A 128 12.24 9.33 -0.69
N PRO A 129 12.30 8.95 0.60
CA PRO A 129 11.51 9.58 1.65
C PRO A 129 12.12 10.92 2.08
N THR A 130 11.38 12.02 1.89
CA THR A 130 11.87 13.37 2.24
C THR A 130 11.90 13.59 3.76
N SER A 131 13.09 13.49 4.34
CA SER A 131 13.41 13.93 5.71
C SER A 131 14.10 15.30 5.69
N LYS A 132 13.61 16.20 6.54
CA LYS A 132 14.01 17.61 6.77
C LYS A 132 15.52 17.86 6.90
N LYS A 133 16.00 18.97 6.30
CA LYS A 133 17.04 19.86 6.89
C LYS A 133 16.96 21.30 6.36
N ARG A 134 17.01 22.28 7.27
CA ARG A 134 17.12 23.74 7.02
C ARG A 134 18.55 24.10 6.56
N LYS A 135 18.72 25.01 5.57
CA LYS A 135 19.19 26.42 5.69
C LYS A 135 19.97 26.93 4.44
N LYS A 136 19.52 28.08 3.91
CA LYS A 136 20.19 29.24 3.25
C LYS A 136 21.09 29.11 2.00
N THR A 137 20.62 29.77 0.92
CA THR A 137 21.29 30.67 -0.08
C THR A 137 22.56 30.17 -0.80
N THR A 138 22.67 30.19 -2.13
CA THR A 138 22.63 31.35 -3.06
C THR A 138 22.48 30.96 -4.55
N GLY A 139 21.70 31.74 -5.31
CA GLY A 139 22.04 32.28 -6.64
C GLY A 139 22.10 31.42 -7.92
N GLY A 140 21.13 31.64 -8.82
CA GLY A 140 21.19 31.45 -10.30
C GLY A 140 20.96 30.02 -10.80
N ASP A 141 20.20 29.72 -11.86
CA ASP A 141 19.52 30.50 -12.91
C ASP A 141 18.38 29.64 -13.52
N ALA A 142 17.48 30.32 -14.24
CA ALA A 142 16.12 30.02 -14.63
C ALA A 142 15.81 28.69 -15.33
N GLY A 143 14.88 27.94 -14.72
CA GLY A 143 13.82 27.21 -15.41
C GLY A 143 12.49 27.68 -14.84
N LYS A 144 11.57 28.16 -15.69
CA LYS A 144 10.29 28.77 -15.31
C LYS A 144 9.56 27.92 -14.26
N VAL A 145 9.45 28.47 -13.06
CA VAL A 145 8.50 28.04 -12.03
C VAL A 145 7.21 28.77 -12.36
N GLU A 146 6.26 28.08 -12.98
CA GLU A 146 4.88 28.57 -13.01
C GLU A 146 4.36 28.57 -11.55
N ASP A 147 3.80 29.70 -11.12
CA ASP A 147 3.48 30.03 -9.73
C ASP A 147 2.62 28.94 -9.04
N GLU A 148 3.15 28.27 -8.01
CA GLU A 148 2.35 27.51 -7.02
C GLU A 148 1.42 28.42 -6.17
N LYS A 149 1.29 29.71 -6.51
CA LYS A 149 0.60 30.71 -5.68
C LYS A 149 -0.93 30.67 -5.75
N ASP A 150 -1.53 29.92 -6.67
CA ASP A 150 -2.99 29.96 -6.89
C ASP A 150 -3.72 28.65 -6.57
N ILE A 151 -3.02 27.64 -6.06
CA ILE A 151 -3.63 26.36 -5.67
C ILE A 151 -4.21 26.47 -4.26
N GLN A 152 -5.53 26.28 -4.11
CA GLN A 152 -6.18 26.23 -2.81
C GLN A 152 -5.81 24.93 -2.09
N HIS A 153 -5.05 25.04 -1.01
CA HIS A 153 -4.75 23.92 -0.11
C HIS A 153 -5.92 23.69 0.85
N VAL A 154 -6.35 22.42 0.97
CA VAL A 154 -7.46 22.02 1.83
C VAL A 154 -7.12 20.70 2.50
N TYR A 155 -7.32 20.61 3.82
CA TYR A 155 -7.16 19.37 4.57
C TYR A 155 -8.53 18.73 4.81
N THR A 156 -8.63 17.42 4.65
CA THR A 156 -9.87 16.65 4.81
C THR A 156 -9.63 15.45 5.71
N ASP A 157 -10.58 15.21 6.61
CA ASP A 157 -10.54 14.07 7.54
C ASP A 157 -11.95 13.54 7.81
N GLY A 158 -12.05 12.25 8.11
CA GLY A 158 -13.28 11.58 8.52
C GLY A 158 -13.09 10.85 9.83
N SER A 159 -14.01 11.08 10.78
CA SER A 159 -13.98 10.42 12.08
C SER A 159 -15.23 9.57 12.29
N SER A 160 -15.09 8.44 12.98
CA SER A 160 -16.23 7.61 13.38
C SER A 160 -16.10 7.10 14.82
N LEU A 161 -17.04 7.52 15.67
CA LEU A 161 -17.26 6.97 16.99
C LEU A 161 -17.92 5.59 16.86
N ALA A 162 -17.38 4.61 17.58
CA ALA A 162 -17.87 3.22 17.58
C ALA A 162 -18.00 2.59 16.18
N ASN A 163 -17.09 2.92 15.26
CA ASN A 163 -17.08 2.41 13.88
C ASN A 163 -17.33 0.90 13.80
N GLY A 164 -18.29 0.49 12.96
CA GLY A 164 -18.67 -0.92 12.78
C GLY A 164 -19.52 -1.52 13.91
N ARG A 165 -19.99 -0.72 14.88
CA ARG A 165 -20.89 -1.16 15.96
C ARG A 165 -22.23 -0.43 15.90
N ALA A 166 -23.23 -0.99 16.59
CA ALA A 166 -24.51 -0.31 16.78
C ALA A 166 -24.30 1.03 17.50
N GLY A 167 -25.00 2.07 17.03
CA GLY A 167 -24.84 3.44 17.54
C GLY A 167 -23.60 4.17 17.00
N ALA A 168 -22.96 3.67 15.94
CA ALA A 168 -21.88 4.38 15.28
C ALA A 168 -22.32 5.77 14.83
N ALA A 169 -21.45 6.75 15.03
CA ALA A 169 -21.66 8.14 14.64
C ALA A 169 -20.41 8.63 13.93
N ALA A 170 -20.56 9.13 12.71
CA ALA A 170 -19.43 9.60 11.92
C ALA A 170 -19.55 11.10 11.60
N GLY A 171 -18.43 11.76 11.44
CA GLY A 171 -18.34 13.20 11.22
C GLY A 171 -17.30 13.54 10.17
N VAL A 172 -17.55 14.67 9.51
CA VAL A 172 -16.80 15.15 8.34
C VAL A 172 -16.08 16.43 8.72
N GLY A 173 -14.77 16.47 8.48
CA GLY A 173 -13.91 17.62 8.73
C GLY A 173 -13.27 18.13 7.45
N VAL A 174 -13.43 19.42 7.15
CA VAL A 174 -12.73 20.10 6.05
C VAL A 174 -12.12 21.39 6.57
N PHE A 175 -10.81 21.55 6.42
CA PHE A 175 -10.05 22.67 6.95
C PHE A 175 -9.31 23.44 5.84
N PHE A 176 -9.71 24.68 5.63
CA PHE A 176 -9.11 25.65 4.71
C PHE A 176 -8.08 26.55 5.40
N GLY A 177 -8.21 26.75 6.71
CA GLY A 177 -7.30 27.57 7.50
C GLY A 177 -7.94 28.09 8.80
N PRO A 178 -7.14 28.61 9.75
CA PRO A 178 -7.67 29.14 11.00
C PRO A 178 -8.67 30.28 10.76
N GLY A 179 -9.88 30.14 11.31
CA GLY A 179 -10.94 31.16 11.19
C GLY A 179 -11.58 31.29 9.79
N ASP A 180 -11.22 30.42 8.83
CA ASP A 180 -11.87 30.41 7.53
C ASP A 180 -13.33 29.96 7.67
N LYS A 181 -14.26 30.75 7.12
CA LYS A 181 -15.70 30.49 7.17
C LYS A 181 -16.12 29.26 6.37
N ARG A 182 -15.26 28.78 5.47
CA ARG A 182 -15.46 27.57 4.67
C ARG A 182 -15.10 26.30 5.43
N ASN A 183 -14.53 26.38 6.63
CA ASN A 183 -14.25 25.18 7.42
C ASN A 183 -15.55 24.44 7.74
N ILE A 184 -15.56 23.12 7.53
CA ILE A 184 -16.74 22.27 7.71
C ILE A 184 -16.50 21.32 8.88
N SER A 185 -17.46 21.29 9.79
CA SER A 185 -17.59 20.31 10.86
C SER A 185 -19.05 19.88 10.91
N GLU A 186 -19.36 18.76 10.27
CA GLU A 186 -20.74 18.29 10.15
C GLU A 186 -20.87 16.80 10.49
N ARG A 187 -22.07 16.41 10.92
CA ARG A 187 -22.43 15.00 11.06
C ARG A 187 -22.54 14.36 9.67
N LEU A 188 -21.97 13.16 9.51
CA LEU A 188 -22.16 12.37 8.30
C LEU A 188 -23.65 12.05 8.13
N GLN A 189 -24.22 12.45 7.00
CA GLN A 189 -25.63 12.21 6.68
C GLN A 189 -25.89 10.76 6.25
N GLY A 190 -27.11 10.29 6.50
CA GLY A 190 -27.58 8.96 6.13
C GLY A 190 -27.31 7.86 7.16
N GLU A 191 -27.86 6.68 6.92
CA GLU A 191 -27.87 5.58 7.89
C GLU A 191 -26.51 4.90 8.08
N ILE A 192 -25.67 4.88 7.04
CA ILE A 192 -24.39 4.16 7.04
C ILE A 192 -23.30 5.04 7.65
N GLN A 193 -23.08 4.88 8.95
CA GLN A 193 -22.11 5.64 9.73
C GLN A 193 -20.77 4.89 9.80
N THR A 194 -19.82 5.19 8.91
CA THR A 194 -18.49 4.56 8.89
C THR A 194 -17.38 5.57 8.66
N ASN A 195 -16.16 5.26 9.10
CA ASN A 195 -15.00 6.11 8.85
C ASN A 195 -14.79 6.35 7.34
N GLN A 196 -14.82 5.29 6.54
CA GLN A 196 -14.56 5.38 5.10
C GLN A 196 -15.54 6.29 4.36
N ARG A 197 -16.82 6.31 4.77
CA ARG A 197 -17.80 7.23 4.20
C ARG A 197 -17.53 8.67 4.62
N ALA A 198 -17.22 8.91 5.89
CA ALA A 198 -16.87 10.25 6.37
C ALA A 198 -15.65 10.83 5.64
N GLU A 199 -14.60 10.04 5.44
CA GLU A 199 -13.40 10.44 4.71
C GLU A 199 -13.71 10.82 3.25
N LEU A 200 -14.50 10.01 2.55
CA LEU A 200 -14.92 10.31 1.18
C LEU A 200 -15.83 11.54 1.12
N THR A 201 -16.76 11.68 2.05
CA THR A 201 -17.62 12.87 2.14
C THR A 201 -16.79 14.13 2.41
N ALA A 202 -15.71 14.07 3.19
CA ALA A 202 -14.82 15.21 3.40
C ALA A 202 -14.15 15.67 2.09
N ILE A 203 -13.68 14.73 1.27
CA ILE A 203 -13.16 15.03 -0.07
C ILE A 203 -14.25 15.67 -0.95
N LEU A 204 -15.45 15.09 -0.96
CA LEU A 204 -16.57 15.63 -1.74
C LEU A 204 -16.90 17.08 -1.33
N ARG A 205 -16.97 17.34 -0.02
CA ARG A 205 -17.23 18.69 0.51
C ARG A 205 -16.15 19.69 0.14
N ALA A 206 -14.87 19.29 0.17
CA ALA A 206 -13.78 20.15 -0.32
C ALA A 206 -13.98 20.52 -1.80
N LEU A 207 -14.34 19.54 -2.64
CA LEU A 207 -14.59 19.74 -4.07
C LEU A 207 -15.86 20.57 -4.35
N GLU A 208 -16.89 20.50 -3.51
CA GLU A 208 -18.10 21.32 -3.64
C GLU A 208 -17.89 22.77 -3.17
N THR A 209 -16.95 22.98 -2.24
CA THR A 209 -16.73 24.29 -1.60
C THR A 209 -15.78 25.19 -2.38
N VAL A 210 -14.74 24.61 -2.99
CA VAL A 210 -13.79 25.40 -3.81
C VAL A 210 -14.47 25.76 -5.14
N PRO A 211 -14.33 27.00 -5.65
CA PRO A 211 -14.81 27.35 -6.99
C PRO A 211 -14.24 26.44 -8.07
N ILE A 212 -15.01 26.18 -9.13
CA ILE A 212 -14.61 25.26 -10.22
C ILE A 212 -13.41 25.77 -11.02
N ASP A 213 -13.26 27.09 -11.12
CA ASP A 213 -12.18 27.81 -11.80
C ASP A 213 -10.91 27.98 -10.95
N GLN A 214 -10.90 27.44 -9.72
CA GLN A 214 -9.74 27.41 -8.84
C GLN A 214 -9.14 26.00 -8.73
N GLU A 215 -7.82 25.88 -8.92
CA GLU A 215 -7.10 24.64 -8.67
C GLU A 215 -7.10 24.30 -7.17
N ILE A 216 -7.23 23.01 -6.85
CA ILE A 216 -7.33 22.54 -5.47
C ILE A 216 -6.28 21.46 -5.20
N ARG A 217 -5.66 21.51 -4.02
CA ARG A 217 -4.86 20.41 -3.47
C ARG A 217 -5.48 19.92 -2.16
N ILE A 218 -5.94 18.67 -2.19
CA ILE A 218 -6.58 18.01 -1.06
C ILE A 218 -5.54 17.17 -0.32
N PHE A 219 -5.35 17.47 0.96
CA PHE A 219 -4.51 16.74 1.89
C PHE A 219 -5.39 15.81 2.74
N SER A 220 -5.08 14.51 2.76
CA SER A 220 -5.81 13.51 3.55
C SER A 220 -4.86 12.42 4.01
N ASP A 221 -5.10 11.85 5.18
CA ASP A 221 -4.36 10.66 5.65
C ASP A 221 -5.01 9.33 5.21
N SER A 222 -6.23 9.39 4.66
CA SER A 222 -6.94 8.23 4.11
C SER A 222 -6.44 7.87 2.71
N LYS A 223 -5.45 6.96 2.68
CA LYS A 223 -5.02 6.31 1.42
C LYS A 223 -6.19 5.65 0.70
N TYR A 224 -7.14 5.09 1.44
CA TYR A 224 -8.35 4.50 0.87
C TYR A 224 -9.13 5.52 0.03
N SER A 225 -9.38 6.70 0.57
CA SER A 225 -10.19 7.72 -0.09
C SER A 225 -9.47 8.32 -1.29
N ILE A 226 -8.16 8.56 -1.16
CA ILE A 226 -7.31 8.99 -2.27
C ILE A 226 -7.34 7.95 -3.40
N SER A 227 -7.03 6.68 -3.11
CA SER A 227 -7.02 5.62 -4.14
C SER A 227 -8.40 5.39 -4.76
N CYS A 228 -9.50 5.53 -4.00
CA CYS A 228 -10.84 5.53 -4.58
C CYS A 228 -11.00 6.64 -5.63
N ALA A 229 -10.55 7.86 -5.34
CA ALA A 229 -10.71 9.03 -6.20
C ALA A 229 -9.75 9.05 -7.40
N THR A 230 -8.55 8.43 -7.29
CA THR A 230 -7.47 8.57 -8.28
C THR A 230 -7.14 7.29 -9.06
N GLU A 231 -7.33 6.10 -8.49
CA GLU A 231 -6.80 4.86 -9.05
C GLU A 231 -7.89 3.81 -9.28
N TRP A 232 -8.62 3.44 -8.23
CA TRP A 232 -9.48 2.26 -8.23
C TRP A 232 -10.75 2.45 -9.05
N TYR A 233 -11.26 3.69 -9.13
CA TYR A 233 -12.47 3.99 -9.90
C TYR A 233 -12.35 3.59 -11.37
N VAL A 234 -11.15 3.65 -11.97
CA VAL A 234 -10.93 3.31 -13.38
C VAL A 234 -11.29 1.84 -13.64
N ASN A 235 -10.83 0.94 -12.77
CA ASN A 235 -11.15 -0.48 -12.90
C ASN A 235 -12.59 -0.77 -12.48
N TRP A 236 -13.10 -0.09 -11.46
CA TRP A 236 -14.48 -0.25 -11.02
C TRP A 236 -15.49 0.17 -12.08
N GLN A 237 -15.27 1.28 -12.79
CA GLN A 237 -16.13 1.67 -13.90
C GLN A 237 -16.14 0.61 -15.01
N LYS A 238 -14.97 0.06 -15.35
CA LYS A 238 -14.84 -0.99 -16.38
C LYS A 238 -15.52 -2.30 -16.00
N ASN A 239 -15.51 -2.66 -14.71
CA ASN A 239 -16.02 -3.95 -14.24
C ASN A 239 -17.45 -3.89 -13.66
N GLY A 240 -18.15 -2.75 -13.85
CA GLY A 240 -19.52 -2.56 -13.37
C GLY A 240 -19.63 -2.38 -11.86
N TRP A 241 -18.63 -1.74 -11.24
CA TRP A 241 -18.51 -1.41 -9.82
C TRP A 241 -18.52 -2.62 -8.89
N LYS A 242 -17.67 -3.59 -9.21
CA LYS A 242 -17.53 -4.84 -8.47
C LYS A 242 -16.13 -5.01 -7.89
N THR A 243 -16.08 -5.65 -6.73
CA THR A 243 -14.88 -6.13 -6.05
C THR A 243 -14.96 -7.65 -5.88
N LYS A 244 -13.88 -8.28 -5.40
CA LYS A 244 -13.89 -9.72 -5.06
C LYS A 244 -14.95 -10.05 -4.01
N ASP A 245 -15.25 -9.09 -3.13
CA ASP A 245 -16.19 -9.24 -2.00
C ASP A 245 -17.62 -8.76 -2.35
N GLY A 246 -17.90 -8.49 -3.62
CA GLY A 246 -19.20 -8.00 -4.10
C GLY A 246 -19.16 -6.53 -4.55
N PRO A 247 -20.32 -5.84 -4.60
CA PRO A 247 -20.40 -4.46 -5.09
C PRO A 247 -19.51 -3.49 -4.30
N VAL A 248 -18.97 -2.48 -4.97
CA VAL A 248 -18.20 -1.40 -4.31
C VAL A 248 -19.11 -0.66 -3.33
N LYS A 249 -18.80 -0.75 -2.03
CA LYS A 249 -19.68 -0.29 -0.95
C LYS A 249 -19.97 1.22 -0.96
N ASN A 250 -19.00 2.04 -1.36
CA ASN A 250 -19.10 3.50 -1.36
C ASN A 250 -19.18 4.07 -2.78
N LYS A 251 -19.74 3.29 -3.71
CA LYS A 251 -19.88 3.67 -5.12
C LYS A 251 -20.51 5.06 -5.28
N ASP A 252 -21.56 5.33 -4.53
CA ASP A 252 -22.30 6.60 -4.53
C ASP A 252 -21.40 7.82 -4.30
N LEU A 253 -20.52 7.76 -3.29
CA LEU A 253 -19.60 8.84 -2.97
C LEU A 253 -18.46 8.94 -3.99
N VAL A 254 -17.93 7.80 -4.45
CA VAL A 254 -16.85 7.80 -5.45
C VAL A 254 -17.34 8.36 -6.78
N GLU A 255 -18.55 8.01 -7.23
CA GLU A 255 -19.16 8.59 -8.44
C GLU A 255 -19.36 10.11 -8.29
N ALA A 256 -19.86 10.58 -7.15
CA ALA A 256 -20.04 12.01 -6.90
C ALA A 256 -18.70 12.78 -6.90
N ILE A 257 -17.67 12.23 -6.25
CA ILE A 257 -16.32 12.81 -6.25
C ILE A 257 -15.76 12.88 -7.67
N ARG A 258 -15.89 11.79 -8.43
CA ARG A 258 -15.40 11.74 -9.82
C ARG A 258 -16.12 12.74 -10.71
N ALA A 259 -17.44 12.85 -10.61
CA ALA A 259 -18.20 13.84 -11.35
C ALA A 259 -17.68 15.26 -11.09
N LYS A 260 -17.39 15.61 -9.83
CA LYS A 260 -16.83 16.93 -9.48
C LYS A 260 -15.42 17.16 -10.01
N ILE A 261 -14.58 16.13 -10.03
CA ILE A 261 -13.22 16.22 -10.59
C ILE A 261 -13.28 16.35 -12.12
N ASP A 262 -14.18 15.61 -12.77
CA ASP A 262 -14.36 15.64 -14.22
C ASP A 262 -14.90 17.02 -14.64
N GLU A 263 -15.90 17.57 -13.93
CA GLU A 263 -16.43 18.94 -14.13
C GLU A 263 -15.30 20.00 -14.09
N ARG A 264 -14.42 19.93 -13.08
CA ARG A 264 -13.24 20.81 -12.96
C ARG A 264 -12.27 20.65 -14.11
N THR A 265 -12.00 19.41 -14.51
CA THR A 265 -11.08 19.10 -15.61
C THR A 265 -11.62 19.67 -16.93
N GLU A 266 -12.92 19.52 -17.18
CA GLU A 266 -13.61 20.11 -18.34
C GLU A 266 -13.58 21.64 -18.33
N ALA A 267 -13.66 22.25 -17.14
CA ALA A 267 -13.49 23.69 -16.94
C ALA A 267 -12.03 24.17 -17.04
N GLY A 268 -11.06 23.27 -17.24
CA GLY A 268 -9.65 23.59 -17.42
C GLY A 268 -8.83 23.69 -16.12
N THR A 269 -9.37 23.28 -14.98
CA THR A 269 -8.66 23.30 -13.69
C THR A 269 -8.27 21.90 -13.22
N LYS A 270 -7.28 21.85 -12.32
CA LYS A 270 -6.71 20.60 -11.83
C LYS A 270 -7.07 20.35 -10.36
N THR A 271 -7.25 19.07 -10.05
CA THR A 271 -7.41 18.56 -8.69
C THR A 271 -6.19 17.72 -8.33
N TYR A 272 -5.51 18.09 -7.26
CA TYR A 272 -4.34 17.39 -6.73
C TYR A 272 -4.68 16.70 -5.42
N PHE A 273 -4.11 15.51 -5.20
CA PHE A 273 -4.19 14.80 -3.93
C PHE A 273 -2.80 14.66 -3.33
N GLN A 274 -2.70 14.87 -2.02
CA GLN A 274 -1.47 14.66 -1.27
C GLN A 274 -1.77 13.85 -0.02
N TRP A 275 -1.19 12.65 0.06
CA TRP A 275 -1.26 11.87 1.29
C TRP A 275 -0.40 12.51 2.37
N VAL A 276 -0.97 12.69 3.55
CA VAL A 276 -0.26 13.09 4.76
C VAL A 276 -0.27 11.95 5.76
N LYS A 277 0.76 11.87 6.59
CA LYS A 277 0.80 10.85 7.64
C LYS A 277 -0.26 11.18 8.69
N GLY A 278 -1.13 10.22 9.00
CA GLY A 278 -2.07 10.33 10.11
C GLY A 278 -1.35 10.54 11.45
N HIS A 279 -1.98 11.30 12.34
CA HIS A 279 -1.49 11.79 13.63
C HIS A 279 -0.60 13.04 13.63
N ALA A 280 -0.46 13.63 14.82
CA ALA A 280 -0.31 15.05 15.17
C ALA A 280 0.93 15.85 14.68
N ALA A 281 1.53 15.50 13.55
CA ALA A 281 2.69 16.22 13.01
C ALA A 281 2.31 17.35 12.03
N ASP A 282 1.16 17.27 11.36
CA ASP A 282 0.65 18.29 10.45
C ASP A 282 -0.53 19.05 11.09
N ALA A 283 -0.37 20.36 11.26
CA ALA A 283 -1.37 21.19 11.93
C ALA A 283 -2.70 21.29 11.16
N GLY A 284 -2.67 21.20 9.82
CA GLY A 284 -3.87 21.19 8.99
C GLY A 284 -4.65 19.88 9.13
N ASN A 285 -3.94 18.75 9.14
CA ASN A 285 -4.56 17.44 9.36
C ASN A 285 -5.15 17.33 10.77
N VAL A 286 -4.45 17.83 11.79
CA VAL A 286 -4.98 17.89 13.17
C VAL A 286 -6.23 18.74 13.27
N ALA A 287 -6.27 19.87 12.56
CA ALA A 287 -7.45 20.73 12.54
C ALA A 287 -8.64 20.05 11.83
N ALA A 288 -8.39 19.36 10.71
CA ALA A 288 -9.41 18.58 10.02
C ALA A 288 -9.97 17.44 10.90
N ASP A 289 -9.10 16.66 11.56
CA ASP A 289 -9.50 15.61 12.52
C ASP A 289 -10.35 16.19 13.66
N GLN A 290 -9.94 17.32 14.23
CA GLN A 290 -10.73 17.97 15.28
C GLN A 290 -12.13 18.39 14.80
N LEU A 291 -12.24 18.88 13.55
CA LEU A 291 -13.53 19.21 12.94
C LEU A 291 -14.37 17.95 12.69
N ALA A 292 -13.76 16.86 12.23
CA ALA A 292 -14.44 15.58 11.99
C ALA A 292 -14.96 14.95 13.29
N VAL A 293 -14.13 14.92 14.35
CA VAL A 293 -14.51 14.46 15.70
C VAL A 293 -15.66 15.30 16.26
N ASN A 294 -15.61 16.62 16.08
CA ASN A 294 -16.69 17.51 16.51
C ASN A 294 -17.99 17.23 15.74
N GLY A 295 -17.90 17.03 14.43
CA GLY A 295 -19.04 16.66 13.58
C GLY A 295 -19.68 15.35 14.00
N ALA A 296 -18.88 14.34 14.37
CA ALA A 296 -19.38 13.04 14.81
C ALA A 296 -20.17 13.11 16.13
N ARG A 297 -19.91 14.13 16.95
CA ARG A 297 -20.59 14.36 18.24
C ARG A 297 -21.86 15.21 18.11
N GLN A 298 -22.13 15.80 16.95
CA GLN A 298 -23.37 16.53 16.72
C GLN A 298 -24.57 15.57 16.77
N LEU A 299 -25.65 16.04 17.39
CA LEU A 299 -26.94 15.36 17.37
C LEU A 299 -27.57 15.54 15.99
N ILE A 300 -28.24 14.49 15.52
CA ILE A 300 -29.05 14.51 14.30
C ILE A 300 -30.43 15.07 14.64
#